data_AF-A0A1D6EFM7-F1
#
_entry.id   AF-A0A1D6EFM7-F1
#
_cell.length_a   1.000
_cell.length_b   1.000
_cell.length_c   1.000
_cell.angle_alpha   90.00
_cell.angle_beta   90.00
_cell.angle_gamma   90.00
#
_symmetry.space_group_name_H-M   'P 1'
#
loop_
_entity.id
_entity.type
_entity.pdbx_description
1 polymer ?
#
loop_
_entity_poly.entity_id
_entity_poly.type
_entity_poly.pdbx_seq_one_letter_code
_entity_poly.pdbx_strand_id
1 'polypeptide(L)'
;MEAYPLNCHPRYFRLTTHAIPASQSLVSRWHLPLGAVVHPLAESPDGDEVPVINFGSAGVIRCRRCRTYINPYATFADAGRKWRCNLCALLNDVPGEYFCGLDASGRRYDTDQRPELSKGTVEFVAPTEYMVRPPMPPSYFFIIDVSVSAVQSGLLEVVAKTIKSCLDELPGFPRTQIGFLTFDSTLHFHNFKSSLSQPQMMVVTDLDDVFLPLPDDLLVNLVDSRHVVESFLDSLPNMFHDNVNVESALGPALKAAFMVMSQIGGKLLVFQSTLPSLGIGRLRLRGDDVRAYGTDKEHTLRVPEDSFYKQMAAEFTKYQIAVDIFSFSDKYSDIASLGSLAKYTGGQVYHYASFQTPTHGDKLKLELSRDLTRETAWESVMRIRC
;
A
#
# COMPACT_ATOMS: atom_id res chain seq x y z
N MET A 1 8.02 30.17 1.54
CA MET A 1 9.12 29.18 1.62
C MET A 1 10.47 29.86 1.83
N GLU A 2 10.69 31.09 1.34
CA GLU A 2 11.95 31.83 1.54
C GLU A 2 12.35 32.08 3.02
N ALA A 3 11.38 32.16 3.94
CA ALA A 3 11.67 32.41 5.36
C ALA A 3 12.30 31.23 6.11
N TYR A 4 12.12 29.98 5.64
CA TYR A 4 12.64 28.77 6.30
C TYR A 4 13.08 27.73 5.26
N PRO A 5 14.21 27.95 4.58
CA PRO A 5 14.64 27.11 3.44
C PRO A 5 15.02 25.68 3.84
N LEU A 6 15.32 25.45 5.12
CA LEU A 6 15.72 24.13 5.66
C LEU A 6 14.52 23.26 6.05
N ASN A 7 13.30 23.78 6.00
CA ASN A 7 12.09 23.04 6.36
C ASN A 7 11.66 22.09 5.25
N CYS A 8 10.95 21.03 5.65
CA CYS A 8 10.29 20.12 4.73
C CYS A 8 9.28 20.88 3.85
N HIS A 9 9.22 20.53 2.56
CA HIS A 9 8.26 21.14 1.63
C HIS A 9 6.82 20.80 2.06
N PRO A 10 5.87 21.75 2.01
CA PRO A 10 4.49 21.51 2.48
C PRO A 10 3.73 20.46 1.66
N ARG A 11 4.27 19.97 0.55
CA ARG A 11 3.69 18.83 -0.18
C ARG A 11 3.83 17.52 0.60
N TYR A 12 4.91 17.37 1.38
CA TYR A 12 5.18 16.17 2.18
C TYR A 12 4.63 16.27 3.61
N PHE A 13 4.67 17.46 4.21
CA PHE A 13 4.32 17.63 5.62
C PHE A 13 3.67 19.00 5.87
N ARG A 14 2.46 19.02 6.42
CA ARG A 14 1.77 20.25 6.83
C ARG A 14 1.29 20.13 8.27
N LEU A 15 1.48 21.19 9.04
CA LEU A 15 0.89 21.32 10.37
C LEU A 15 -0.43 22.09 10.29
N THR A 16 -1.34 21.82 11.23
CA THR A 16 -2.55 22.62 11.41
C THR A 16 -2.26 24.06 11.85
N THR A 17 -1.11 24.28 12.50
CA THR A 17 -0.58 25.59 12.87
C THR A 17 0.94 25.58 12.76
N HIS A 18 1.52 26.69 12.27
CA HIS A 18 2.97 26.87 12.22
C HIS A 18 3.56 27.43 13.52
N ALA A 19 2.70 27.87 14.44
CA ALA A 19 3.09 28.31 15.77
C ALA A 19 2.57 27.29 16.79
N ILE A 20 3.48 26.53 17.39
CA ILE A 20 3.14 25.57 18.44
C ILE A 20 2.94 26.32 19.77
N PRO A 21 1.81 26.14 20.47
CA PRO A 21 1.61 26.74 21.78
C PRO A 21 2.70 26.32 22.77
N ALA A 22 3.32 27.31 23.42
CA ALA A 22 4.48 27.13 24.29
C ALA A 22 4.16 26.53 25.67
N SER A 23 2.88 26.34 26.02
CA SER A 23 2.47 25.79 27.31
C SER A 23 1.16 25.01 27.22
N GLN A 24 0.99 24.07 28.15
CA GLN A 24 -0.27 23.32 28.29
C GLN A 24 -1.46 24.25 28.59
N SER A 25 -1.25 25.32 29.37
CA SER A 25 -2.30 26.30 29.67
C SER A 25 -2.76 27.09 28.46
N LEU A 26 -1.88 27.29 27.47
CA LEU A 26 -2.26 27.85 26.19
C LEU A 26 -3.00 26.80 25.36
N VAL A 27 -2.51 25.55 25.29
CA VAL A 27 -3.21 24.44 24.62
C VAL A 27 -4.65 24.26 25.12
N SER A 28 -4.88 24.30 26.45
CA SER A 28 -6.22 24.13 27.02
C SER A 28 -7.21 25.26 26.70
N ARG A 29 -6.69 26.46 26.40
CA ARG A 29 -7.50 27.62 25.94
C ARG A 29 -7.55 27.72 24.43
N TRP A 30 -6.68 26.99 23.75
CA TRP A 30 -6.52 26.98 22.31
C TRP A 30 -7.50 25.95 21.75
N HIS A 31 -8.46 26.40 20.94
CA HIS A 31 -9.51 25.54 20.39
C HIS A 31 -9.20 24.98 18.99
N LEU A 32 -8.01 25.23 18.42
CA LEU A 32 -7.57 24.57 17.18
C LEU A 32 -6.85 23.25 17.47
N PRO A 33 -7.12 22.18 16.70
CA PRO A 33 -6.42 20.91 16.85
C PRO A 33 -4.93 21.07 16.49
N LEU A 34 -4.05 20.42 17.25
CA LEU A 34 -2.65 20.24 16.88
C LEU A 34 -2.51 18.92 16.13
N GLY A 35 -2.18 18.99 14.85
CA GLY A 35 -2.05 17.81 14.00
C GLY A 35 -1.10 18.05 12.83
N ALA A 36 -0.75 16.97 12.16
CA ALA A 36 0.05 16.99 10.95
C ALA A 36 -0.62 16.15 9.86
N VAL A 37 -0.60 16.66 8.63
CA VAL A 37 -0.89 15.91 7.41
C VAL A 37 0.44 15.51 6.80
N VAL A 38 0.66 14.20 6.67
CA VAL A 38 1.93 13.63 6.21
C VAL A 38 1.68 12.84 4.93
N HIS A 39 2.43 13.14 3.89
CA HIS A 39 2.37 12.48 2.59
C HIS A 39 3.81 12.16 2.13
N PRO A 40 4.43 11.09 2.66
CA PRO A 40 5.87 10.85 2.50
C PRO A 40 6.30 10.66 1.04
N LEU A 41 5.49 9.96 0.24
CA LEU A 41 5.73 9.66 -1.18
C LEU A 41 4.95 10.59 -2.12
N ALA A 42 4.72 11.84 -1.70
CA ALA A 42 4.08 12.80 -2.59
C ALA A 42 5.02 13.11 -3.76
N GLU A 43 4.51 13.16 -4.99
CA GLU A 43 5.32 13.52 -6.16
C GLU A 43 6.04 14.85 -5.94
N SER A 44 7.36 14.87 -6.13
CA SER A 44 8.17 16.07 -5.93
C SER A 44 7.64 17.29 -6.70
N PRO A 45 7.67 18.49 -6.09
CA PRO A 45 7.48 19.73 -6.84
C PRO A 45 8.49 19.87 -7.97
N ASP A 46 8.05 20.35 -9.13
CA ASP A 46 8.89 20.77 -10.25
C ASP A 46 9.90 19.73 -10.80
N GLY A 47 9.70 18.44 -10.48
CA GLY A 47 10.59 17.35 -10.92
C GLY A 47 11.89 17.22 -10.12
N ASP A 48 12.04 17.96 -9.01
CA ASP A 48 13.24 17.88 -8.16
C ASP A 48 13.29 16.56 -7.39
N GLU A 49 14.29 15.72 -7.64
CA GLU A 49 14.45 14.48 -6.88
C GLU A 49 14.85 14.73 -5.42
N VAL A 50 14.28 13.93 -4.51
CA VAL A 50 14.69 13.93 -3.10
C VAL A 50 16.12 13.36 -3.02
N PRO A 51 17.10 14.07 -2.43
CA PRO A 51 18.47 13.57 -2.42
C PRO A 51 18.61 12.29 -1.60
N VAL A 52 19.23 11.29 -2.21
CA VAL A 52 19.57 10.01 -1.58
C VAL A 52 20.99 10.09 -1.01
N ILE A 53 21.12 9.75 0.26
CA ILE A 53 22.36 9.93 1.02
C ILE A 53 22.83 8.59 1.52
N ASN A 54 24.08 8.26 1.19
CA ASN A 54 24.76 7.06 1.65
C ASN A 54 25.93 7.45 2.56
N PHE A 55 25.83 7.09 3.83
CA PHE A 55 26.89 7.35 4.82
C PHE A 55 28.04 6.34 4.77
N GLY A 56 27.96 5.32 3.91
CA GLY A 56 28.99 4.29 3.79
C GLY A 56 29.24 3.58 5.13
N SER A 57 30.50 3.44 5.50
CA SER A 57 30.92 2.78 6.75
C SER A 57 30.53 3.53 8.03
N ALA A 58 30.24 4.83 7.95
CA ALA A 58 29.79 5.60 9.12
C ALA A 58 28.41 5.16 9.63
N GLY A 59 27.62 4.49 8.78
CA GLY A 59 26.24 4.15 9.07
C GLY A 59 25.33 5.39 9.20
N VAL A 60 24.04 5.16 9.38
CA VAL A 60 23.08 6.25 9.45
C VAL A 60 23.24 7.01 10.77
N ILE A 61 23.62 8.29 10.67
CA ILE A 61 23.91 9.15 11.83
C ILE A 61 22.63 9.44 12.61
N ARG A 62 22.56 8.97 13.86
CA ARG A 62 21.39 9.13 14.74
C ARG A 62 21.80 9.50 16.16
N CYS A 63 20.94 10.23 16.85
CA CYS A 63 21.13 10.49 18.27
C CYS A 63 21.07 9.17 19.07
N ARG A 64 22.04 8.95 19.96
CA ARG A 64 22.12 7.70 20.77
C ARG A 64 20.97 7.51 21.77
N ARG A 65 20.22 8.58 22.09
CA ARG A 65 19.08 8.53 23.02
C ARG A 65 17.74 8.47 22.31
N CYS A 66 17.34 9.54 21.61
CA CYS A 66 16.02 9.60 20.97
C CYS A 66 15.96 8.95 19.57
N ARG A 67 17.11 8.52 19.02
CA ARG A 67 17.23 7.92 17.69
C ARG A 67 16.76 8.82 16.53
N THR A 68 16.67 10.13 16.76
CA THR A 68 16.45 11.13 15.70
C THR A 68 17.64 11.14 14.75
N TYR A 69 17.36 11.15 13.46
CA TYR A 69 18.37 11.26 12.40
C TYR A 69 19.06 12.63 12.44
N ILE A 70 20.32 12.68 11.98
CA ILE A 70 20.99 13.95 11.71
C ILE A 70 20.12 14.76 10.73
N ASN A 71 20.04 16.07 10.96
CA ASN A 71 19.19 16.98 10.21
C ASN A 71 19.74 18.42 10.33
N PRO A 72 19.24 19.38 9.52
CA PRO A 72 19.77 20.75 9.48
C PRO A 72 19.74 21.52 10.81
N TYR A 73 18.91 21.09 11.77
CA TYR A 73 18.77 21.76 13.06
C TYR A 73 19.73 21.25 14.14
N ALA A 74 20.50 20.19 13.86
CA ALA A 74 21.58 19.74 14.73
C ALA A 74 22.71 20.79 14.80
N THR A 75 23.28 21.00 15.99
CA THR A 75 24.41 21.93 16.17
C THR A 75 25.71 21.19 16.44
N PHE A 76 26.77 21.50 15.71
CA PHE A 76 28.09 20.90 15.92
C PHE A 76 28.86 21.63 17.03
N ALA A 77 29.70 20.89 17.74
CA ALA A 77 30.51 21.38 18.85
C ALA A 77 31.87 20.67 18.87
N ASP A 78 32.77 21.11 19.76
CA ASP A 78 34.07 20.47 19.98
C ASP A 78 34.91 20.35 18.69
N ALA A 79 35.06 21.48 17.99
CA ALA A 79 35.70 21.58 16.67
C ALA A 79 35.15 20.62 15.60
N GLY A 80 33.88 20.21 15.74
CA GLY A 80 33.19 19.31 14.81
C GLY A 80 33.23 17.84 15.23
N ARG A 81 33.84 17.51 16.37
CA ARG A 81 33.92 16.14 16.91
C ARG A 81 32.62 15.69 17.56
N LYS A 82 31.71 16.62 17.89
CA LYS A 82 30.43 16.31 18.52
C LYS A 82 29.29 17.06 17.87
N TRP A 83 28.08 16.54 18.02
CA TRP A 83 26.86 17.21 17.60
C TRP A 83 25.77 17.09 18.66
N ARG A 84 25.01 18.16 18.85
CA ARG A 84 23.89 18.26 19.78
C ARG A 84 22.59 18.02 19.02
N CYS A 85 21.81 17.05 19.49
CA CYS A 85 20.51 16.74 18.93
C CYS A 85 19.51 17.89 19.19
N ASN A 86 18.80 18.34 18.16
CA ASN A 86 17.81 19.40 18.26
C ASN A 86 16.54 19.02 19.04
N LEU A 87 16.20 17.72 19.13
CA LEU A 87 15.02 17.29 19.88
C LEU A 87 15.30 17.09 21.37
N CYS A 88 16.36 16.35 21.71
CA CYS A 88 16.63 16.01 23.10
C CYS A 88 17.82 16.75 23.70
N ALA A 89 18.53 17.60 22.96
CA ALA A 89 19.73 18.35 23.41
C ALA A 89 20.93 17.48 23.85
N LEU A 90 20.89 16.15 23.68
CA LEU A 90 22.00 15.27 23.99
C LEU A 90 23.17 15.52 23.04
N LEU A 91 24.39 15.56 23.59
CA LEU A 91 25.63 15.60 22.83
C LEU A 91 26.05 14.18 22.42
N ASN A 92 26.31 13.99 21.13
CA ASN A 92 26.70 12.74 20.49
C ASN A 92 28.06 12.93 19.81
N ASP A 93 28.85 11.87 19.72
CA ASP A 93 30.13 11.89 19.00
C ASP A 93 29.88 11.80 17.48
N VAL A 94 30.72 12.49 16.71
CA VAL A 94 30.71 12.44 15.24
C VAL A 94 31.63 11.32 14.77
N PRO A 95 31.15 10.35 13.96
CA PRO A 95 32.01 9.31 13.40
C PRO A 95 33.16 9.89 12.57
N GLY A 96 34.31 9.21 12.56
CA GLY A 96 35.53 9.72 11.92
C GLY A 96 35.35 10.00 10.42
N GLU A 97 34.63 9.12 9.72
CA GLU A 97 34.31 9.24 8.29
C GLU A 97 33.31 10.38 7.99
N TYR A 98 32.56 10.80 9.01
CA TYR A 98 31.62 11.90 8.93
C TYR A 98 32.17 13.22 9.50
N PHE A 99 33.42 13.24 9.98
CA PHE A 99 34.00 14.43 10.59
C PHE A 99 34.28 15.55 9.58
N CYS A 100 34.01 16.79 9.98
CA CYS A 100 34.48 17.99 9.30
C CYS A 100 34.70 19.08 10.35
N GLY A 101 35.70 19.94 10.11
CA GLY A 101 35.97 21.08 10.98
C GLY A 101 34.86 22.13 10.97
N LEU A 102 34.89 22.99 11.99
CA LEU A 102 34.03 24.16 12.09
C LEU A 102 34.81 25.42 11.71
N ASP A 103 34.11 26.37 11.11
CA ASP A 103 34.60 27.73 10.90
C ASP A 103 34.53 28.57 12.19
N ALA A 104 34.97 29.83 12.10
CA ALA A 104 34.98 30.76 13.23
C ALA A 104 33.57 31.08 13.81
N SER A 105 32.51 30.82 13.05
CA SER A 105 31.11 30.99 13.49
C SER A 105 30.53 29.73 14.13
N GLY A 106 31.31 28.63 14.20
CA GLY A 106 30.85 27.33 14.68
C GLY A 106 30.05 26.54 13.64
N ARG A 107 30.02 27.01 12.39
CA ARG A 107 29.36 26.32 11.27
C ARG A 107 30.32 25.34 10.63
N ARG A 108 29.83 24.16 10.28
CA ARG A 108 30.63 23.09 9.67
C ARG A 108 30.94 23.41 8.20
N TYR A 109 32.19 23.23 7.76
CA TYR A 109 32.64 23.71 6.43
C TYR A 109 31.87 23.11 5.24
N ASP A 110 31.47 21.84 5.32
CA ASP A 110 30.76 21.12 4.26
C ASP A 110 29.22 21.17 4.40
N THR A 111 28.66 22.03 5.27
CA THR A 111 27.21 22.11 5.53
C THR A 111 26.40 22.26 4.24
N ASP A 112 26.80 23.16 3.34
CA ASP A 112 26.07 23.42 2.09
C ASP A 112 26.23 22.31 1.05
N GLN A 113 27.23 21.45 1.20
CA GLN A 113 27.52 20.32 0.32
C GLN A 113 26.80 19.03 0.77
N ARG A 114 26.20 19.03 1.96
CA ARG A 114 25.60 17.88 2.63
C ARG A 114 24.09 18.02 2.68
N PRO A 115 23.31 17.34 1.82
CA PRO A 115 21.87 17.55 1.76
C PRO A 115 21.13 17.25 3.07
N GLU A 116 21.62 16.33 3.91
CA GLU A 116 21.07 16.05 5.24
C GLU A 116 21.26 17.20 6.24
N LEU A 117 22.15 18.15 5.94
CA LEU A 117 22.42 19.34 6.75
C LEU A 117 21.85 20.62 6.12
N SER A 118 21.47 20.58 4.84
CA SER A 118 20.98 21.75 4.09
C SER A 118 19.56 21.62 3.53
N LYS A 119 18.93 20.43 3.58
CA LYS A 119 17.56 20.20 3.11
C LYS A 119 16.66 19.59 4.18
N GLY A 120 15.38 19.94 4.13
CA GLY A 120 14.35 19.43 5.05
C GLY A 120 13.76 18.06 4.70
N THR A 121 14.02 17.57 3.49
CA THR A 121 13.61 16.24 3.00
C THR A 121 14.79 15.59 2.30
N VAL A 122 15.15 14.39 2.74
CA VAL A 122 16.22 13.54 2.20
C VAL A 122 15.87 12.08 2.41
N GLU A 123 16.48 11.19 1.64
CA GLU A 123 16.42 9.75 1.84
C GLU A 123 17.78 9.21 2.30
N PHE A 124 17.76 8.23 3.19
CA PHE A 124 18.97 7.55 3.65
C PHE A 124 19.01 6.13 3.11
N VAL A 125 20.14 5.75 2.51
CA VAL A 125 20.39 4.34 2.17
C VAL A 125 20.47 3.55 3.48
N ALA A 126 19.51 2.67 3.69
CA ALA A 126 19.42 1.88 4.90
C ALA A 126 20.48 0.75 4.88
N PRO A 127 21.40 0.70 5.87
CA PRO A 127 22.34 -0.42 6.00
C PRO A 127 21.63 -1.71 6.41
N THR A 128 22.34 -2.84 6.33
CA THR A 128 21.80 -4.18 6.62
C THR A 128 21.19 -4.33 8.01
N GLU A 129 21.60 -3.52 8.99
CA GLU A 129 20.99 -3.48 10.34
C GLU A 129 19.51 -3.06 10.35
N TYR A 130 19.00 -2.46 9.27
CA TYR A 130 17.58 -2.13 9.10
C TYR A 130 16.78 -3.24 8.43
N MET A 131 17.42 -4.34 8.02
CA MET A 131 16.81 -5.45 7.31
C MET A 131 16.64 -6.65 8.25
N VAL A 132 15.40 -7.08 8.46
CA VAL A 132 15.11 -8.37 9.13
C VAL A 132 15.26 -9.54 8.17
N ARG A 133 14.94 -9.30 6.89
CA ARG A 133 15.11 -10.21 5.75
C ARG A 133 15.58 -9.41 4.53
N PRO A 134 16.15 -10.06 3.51
CA PRO A 134 16.43 -9.40 2.24
C PRO A 134 15.15 -8.76 1.65
N PRO A 135 15.23 -7.61 0.97
CA PRO A 135 14.07 -6.98 0.36
C PRO A 135 13.38 -7.92 -0.62
N MET A 136 12.13 -8.24 -0.32
CA MET A 136 11.30 -9.13 -1.14
C MET A 136 10.96 -8.46 -2.48
N PRO A 137 10.75 -9.25 -3.56
CA PRO A 137 10.28 -8.70 -4.82
C PRO A 137 8.87 -8.11 -4.67
N PRO A 138 8.57 -6.97 -5.33
CA PRO A 138 7.20 -6.51 -5.47
C PRO A 138 6.33 -7.60 -6.08
N SER A 139 5.17 -7.86 -5.47
CA SER A 139 4.29 -8.96 -5.84
C SER A 139 2.87 -8.46 -5.97
N TYR A 140 2.21 -8.79 -7.08
CA TYR A 140 0.84 -8.39 -7.39
C TYR A 140 -0.02 -9.65 -7.56
N PHE A 141 -1.01 -9.81 -6.70
CA PHE A 141 -1.94 -10.92 -6.80
C PHE A 141 -3.35 -10.38 -7.02
N PHE A 142 -4.04 -10.92 -8.01
CA PHE A 142 -5.35 -10.46 -8.43
C PHE A 142 -6.37 -11.54 -8.09
N ILE A 143 -7.38 -11.20 -7.28
CA ILE A 143 -8.57 -12.04 -7.11
C ILE A 143 -9.73 -11.39 -7.83
N ILE A 144 -10.29 -12.10 -8.81
CA ILE A 144 -11.27 -11.55 -9.75
C ILE A 144 -12.57 -12.33 -9.65
N ASP A 145 -13.64 -11.64 -9.24
CA ASP A 145 -15.01 -12.13 -9.31
C ASP A 145 -15.41 -12.35 -10.77
N VAL A 146 -15.81 -13.58 -11.10
CA VAL A 146 -16.26 -14.02 -12.43
C VAL A 146 -17.74 -14.46 -12.41
N SER A 147 -18.50 -14.02 -11.41
CA SER A 147 -19.96 -14.18 -11.36
C SER A 147 -20.64 -13.48 -12.54
N VAL A 148 -21.90 -13.84 -12.78
CA VAL A 148 -22.73 -13.32 -13.87
C VAL A 148 -22.79 -11.79 -13.90
N SER A 149 -22.74 -11.13 -12.74
CA SER A 149 -22.71 -9.66 -12.64
C SER A 149 -21.42 -9.07 -13.23
N ALA A 150 -20.26 -9.69 -12.94
CA ALA A 150 -18.98 -9.28 -13.50
C ALA A 150 -18.91 -9.51 -15.02
N VAL A 151 -19.44 -10.64 -15.48
CA VAL A 151 -19.45 -11.01 -16.90
C VAL A 151 -20.36 -10.07 -17.71
N GLN A 152 -21.63 -9.93 -17.31
CA GLN A 152 -22.62 -9.15 -18.06
C GLN A 152 -22.31 -7.65 -18.12
N SER A 153 -21.61 -7.12 -17.12
CA SER A 153 -21.25 -5.69 -17.08
C SER A 153 -20.06 -5.33 -18.01
N GLY A 154 -19.37 -6.35 -18.55
CA GLY A 154 -18.14 -6.18 -19.33
C GLY A 154 -16.90 -5.90 -18.48
N LEU A 155 -16.99 -6.07 -17.16
CA LEU A 155 -15.91 -5.77 -16.22
C LEU A 155 -14.62 -6.54 -16.56
N LEU A 156 -14.74 -7.85 -16.84
CA LEU A 156 -13.59 -8.72 -17.09
C LEU A 156 -12.74 -8.22 -18.26
N GLU A 157 -13.38 -7.69 -19.30
CA GLU A 157 -12.68 -7.16 -20.47
C GLU A 157 -11.87 -5.91 -20.12
N VAL A 158 -12.45 -4.96 -19.38
CA VAL A 158 -11.77 -3.72 -18.98
C VAL A 158 -10.60 -4.04 -18.03
N VAL A 159 -10.82 -4.89 -17.03
CA VAL A 159 -9.79 -5.30 -16.06
C VAL A 159 -8.65 -6.02 -16.77
N ALA A 160 -8.94 -7.03 -17.59
CA ALA A 160 -7.92 -7.80 -18.27
C ALA A 160 -7.06 -6.95 -19.22
N LYS A 161 -7.69 -6.12 -20.04
CA LYS A 161 -6.98 -5.20 -20.95
C LYS A 161 -6.13 -4.18 -20.20
N THR A 162 -6.64 -3.64 -19.08
CA THR A 162 -5.91 -2.65 -18.29
C THR A 162 -4.69 -3.28 -17.62
N ILE A 163 -4.84 -4.43 -16.94
CA ILE A 163 -3.71 -5.15 -16.33
C ILE A 163 -2.66 -5.47 -17.39
N LYS A 164 -3.08 -6.01 -18.54
CA LYS A 164 -2.19 -6.34 -19.66
C LYS A 164 -1.41 -5.12 -20.14
N SER A 165 -2.07 -3.97 -20.26
CA SER A 165 -1.41 -2.72 -20.69
C SER A 165 -0.40 -2.16 -19.69
N CYS A 166 -0.49 -2.55 -18.41
CA CYS A 166 0.39 -2.06 -17.34
C CYS A 166 1.55 -3.00 -17.02
N LEU A 167 1.64 -4.20 -17.62
CA LEU A 167 2.63 -5.21 -17.25
C LEU A 167 4.08 -4.70 -17.36
N ASP A 168 4.37 -3.85 -18.34
CA ASP A 168 5.71 -3.26 -18.55
C ASP A 168 6.04 -2.13 -17.56
N GLU A 169 5.01 -1.51 -16.98
CA GLU A 169 5.13 -0.38 -16.05
C GLU A 169 5.04 -0.82 -14.58
N LEU A 170 4.81 -2.11 -14.30
CA LEU A 170 4.72 -2.61 -12.94
C LEU A 170 6.05 -2.39 -12.19
N PRO A 171 6.03 -1.69 -11.04
CA PRO A 171 7.22 -1.51 -10.20
C PRO A 171 7.85 -2.84 -9.80
N GLY A 172 9.18 -2.89 -9.81
CA GLY A 172 9.95 -4.05 -9.35
C GLY A 172 10.70 -4.83 -10.42
N PHE A 173 10.67 -4.39 -11.68
CA PHE A 173 11.43 -5.03 -12.77
C PHE A 173 12.91 -5.23 -12.38
N PRO A 174 13.51 -6.41 -12.68
CA PRO A 174 12.94 -7.60 -13.34
C PRO A 174 12.38 -8.65 -12.35
N ARG A 175 12.25 -8.31 -11.07
CA ARG A 175 11.90 -9.29 -10.01
C ARG A 175 10.40 -9.39 -9.72
N THR A 176 9.57 -8.55 -10.35
CA THR A 176 8.13 -8.47 -10.12
C THR A 176 7.46 -9.84 -10.19
N GLN A 177 6.73 -10.20 -9.15
CA GLN A 177 5.90 -11.40 -9.11
C GLN A 177 4.46 -11.05 -9.47
N ILE A 178 3.78 -11.95 -10.17
CA ILE A 178 2.38 -11.80 -10.56
C ILE A 178 1.62 -13.13 -10.43
N GLY A 179 0.36 -13.06 -10.01
CA GLY A 179 -0.50 -14.24 -9.91
C GLY A 179 -1.98 -13.88 -9.92
N PHE A 180 -2.82 -14.84 -10.27
CA PHE A 180 -4.26 -14.64 -10.45
C PHE A 180 -5.05 -15.78 -9.84
N LEU A 181 -6.20 -15.44 -9.26
CA LEU A 181 -7.24 -16.37 -8.83
C LEU A 181 -8.56 -15.78 -9.31
N THR A 182 -9.40 -16.58 -9.95
CA THR A 182 -10.78 -16.16 -10.27
C THR A 182 -11.75 -16.90 -9.38
N PHE A 183 -12.89 -16.31 -9.03
CA PHE A 183 -13.86 -16.96 -8.16
C PHE A 183 -15.30 -16.59 -8.49
N ASP A 184 -16.20 -17.53 -8.23
CA ASP A 184 -17.64 -17.36 -8.19
C ASP A 184 -18.20 -18.12 -6.97
N SER A 185 -19.06 -19.13 -7.13
CA SER A 185 -19.30 -20.13 -6.07
C SER A 185 -18.13 -21.08 -5.80
N THR A 186 -17.11 -21.08 -6.66
CA THR A 186 -15.92 -21.94 -6.55
C THR A 186 -14.64 -21.12 -6.76
N LEU A 187 -13.50 -21.69 -6.40
CA LEU A 187 -12.19 -21.05 -6.58
C LEU A 187 -11.50 -21.65 -7.82
N HIS A 188 -10.96 -20.80 -8.69
CA HIS A 188 -10.23 -21.22 -9.88
C HIS A 188 -8.79 -20.70 -9.81
N PHE A 189 -7.88 -21.61 -9.49
CA PHE A 189 -6.44 -21.35 -9.50
C PHE A 189 -5.89 -21.46 -10.92
N HIS A 190 -4.95 -20.59 -11.27
CA HIS A 190 -4.33 -20.57 -12.60
C HIS A 190 -2.83 -20.83 -12.46
N ASN A 191 -2.34 -21.84 -13.17
CA ASN A 191 -0.91 -22.18 -13.24
C ASN A 191 -0.24 -21.34 -14.34
N PHE A 192 0.79 -20.58 -13.97
CA PHE A 192 1.53 -19.70 -14.85
C PHE A 192 2.97 -20.15 -15.10
N LYS A 193 3.27 -21.44 -14.93
CA LYS A 193 4.61 -21.97 -15.20
C LYS A 193 5.10 -21.59 -16.60
N SER A 194 6.31 -21.03 -16.68
CA SER A 194 6.88 -20.46 -17.93
C SER A 194 7.00 -21.47 -19.09
N SER A 195 7.08 -22.76 -18.80
CA SER A 195 7.11 -23.82 -19.83
C SER A 195 5.77 -24.07 -20.53
N LEU A 196 4.66 -23.51 -20.01
CA LEU A 196 3.34 -23.65 -20.60
C LEU A 196 3.16 -22.69 -21.77
N SER A 197 2.37 -23.10 -22.76
CA SER A 197 1.91 -22.22 -23.85
C SER A 197 0.63 -21.47 -23.48
N GLN A 198 -0.18 -22.04 -22.58
CA GLN A 198 -1.45 -21.50 -22.08
C GLN A 198 -1.59 -21.79 -20.58
N PRO A 199 -2.28 -20.93 -19.81
CA PRO A 199 -2.51 -21.17 -18.39
C PRO A 199 -3.35 -22.44 -18.17
N GLN A 200 -3.09 -23.17 -17.09
CA GLN A 200 -3.93 -24.30 -16.66
C GLN A 200 -4.82 -23.89 -15.50
N MET A 201 -6.13 -24.08 -15.64
CA MET A 201 -7.10 -23.79 -14.59
C MET A 201 -7.34 -25.03 -13.72
N MET A 202 -7.34 -24.85 -12.40
CA MET A 202 -7.67 -25.89 -11.42
C MET A 202 -8.79 -25.38 -10.51
N VAL A 203 -9.89 -26.13 -10.46
CA VAL A 203 -11.09 -25.72 -9.73
C VAL A 203 -11.11 -26.39 -8.35
N VAL A 204 -11.23 -25.58 -7.30
CA VAL A 204 -11.44 -26.02 -5.92
C VAL A 204 -12.86 -25.65 -5.52
N THR A 205 -13.67 -26.66 -5.25
CA THR A 205 -15.09 -26.53 -4.91
C THR A 205 -15.34 -26.59 -3.40
N ASP A 206 -14.39 -27.12 -2.62
CA ASP A 206 -14.45 -27.12 -1.16
C ASP A 206 -14.05 -25.74 -0.62
N LEU A 207 -15.03 -25.03 -0.06
CA LEU A 207 -14.85 -23.69 0.49
C LEU A 207 -14.59 -23.68 1.99
N ASP A 208 -14.80 -24.81 2.67
CA ASP A 208 -14.62 -24.93 4.12
C ASP A 208 -13.15 -25.24 4.45
N ASP A 209 -12.52 -26.10 3.66
CA ASP A 209 -11.09 -26.45 3.76
C ASP A 209 -10.31 -26.03 2.50
N VAL A 210 -10.08 -24.71 2.36
CA VAL A 210 -9.33 -24.15 1.23
C VAL A 210 -7.87 -24.60 1.27
N PHE A 211 -7.41 -25.21 0.18
CA PHE A 211 -6.02 -25.64 -0.01
C PHE A 211 -5.44 -25.11 -1.33
N LEU A 212 -4.10 -25.10 -1.44
CA LEU A 212 -3.42 -24.78 -2.69
C LEU A 212 -3.29 -26.05 -3.55
N PRO A 213 -3.83 -26.08 -4.78
CA PRO A 213 -3.76 -27.26 -5.64
C PRO A 213 -2.35 -27.49 -6.20
N LEU A 214 -1.49 -26.45 -6.19
CA LEU A 214 -0.07 -26.53 -6.53
C LEU A 214 0.76 -25.93 -5.41
N PRO A 215 1.97 -26.48 -5.15
CA PRO A 215 2.91 -25.90 -4.20
C PRO A 215 3.55 -24.62 -4.74
N ASP A 216 3.75 -24.54 -6.06
CA ASP A 216 4.45 -23.45 -6.77
C ASP A 216 3.66 -23.03 -8.01
N ASP A 217 4.20 -22.08 -8.80
CA ASP A 217 3.68 -21.62 -10.10
C ASP A 217 2.32 -20.89 -10.07
N LEU A 218 1.76 -20.58 -8.89
CA LEU A 218 0.57 -19.73 -8.70
C LEU A 218 0.92 -18.23 -8.60
N LEU A 219 2.15 -17.93 -8.16
CA LEU A 219 2.74 -16.61 -8.10
C LEU A 219 4.13 -16.73 -8.76
N VAL A 220 4.29 -16.12 -9.93
CA VAL A 220 5.45 -16.34 -10.81
C VAL A 220 6.18 -15.05 -11.11
N ASN A 221 7.44 -15.15 -11.50
CA ASN A 221 8.17 -14.00 -12.04
C ASN A 221 7.53 -13.57 -13.39
N LEU A 222 7.16 -12.30 -13.49
CA LEU A 222 6.48 -11.75 -14.67
C LEU A 222 7.35 -11.81 -15.93
N VAL A 223 8.67 -11.64 -15.81
CA VAL A 223 9.60 -11.69 -16.96
C VAL A 223 9.62 -13.10 -17.55
N ASP A 224 9.72 -14.12 -16.69
CA ASP A 224 9.84 -15.51 -17.11
C ASP A 224 8.53 -16.06 -17.69
N SER A 225 7.39 -15.65 -17.13
CA SER A 225 6.06 -16.18 -17.47
C SER A 225 5.19 -15.21 -18.27
N ARG A 226 5.79 -14.17 -18.88
CA ARG A 226 5.07 -13.08 -19.56
C ARG A 226 4.04 -13.57 -20.57
N HIS A 227 4.42 -14.48 -21.46
CA HIS A 227 3.55 -14.98 -22.52
C HIS A 227 2.33 -15.75 -21.98
N VAL A 228 2.50 -16.51 -20.89
CA VAL A 228 1.39 -17.25 -20.25
C VAL A 228 0.41 -16.30 -19.59
N VAL A 229 0.93 -15.28 -18.90
CA VAL A 229 0.13 -14.22 -18.26
C VAL A 229 -0.66 -13.44 -19.30
N GLU A 230 -0.04 -13.02 -20.40
CA GLU A 230 -0.74 -12.34 -21.49
C GLU A 230 -1.83 -13.22 -22.12
N SER A 231 -1.52 -14.51 -22.36
CA SER A 231 -2.50 -15.46 -22.90
C SER A 231 -3.70 -15.65 -21.96
N PHE A 232 -3.49 -15.63 -20.64
CA PHE A 232 -4.58 -15.66 -19.65
C PHE A 232 -5.43 -14.41 -19.70
N LEU A 233 -4.81 -13.22 -19.72
CA LEU A 233 -5.53 -11.96 -19.77
C LEU A 233 -6.35 -11.83 -21.05
N ASP A 234 -5.84 -12.30 -22.19
CA ASP A 234 -6.58 -12.31 -23.46
C ASP A 234 -7.78 -13.27 -23.44
N SER A 235 -7.67 -14.41 -22.75
CA SER A 235 -8.73 -15.41 -22.68
C SER A 235 -9.75 -15.17 -21.58
N LEU A 236 -9.42 -14.38 -20.54
CA LEU A 236 -10.22 -14.19 -19.32
C LEU A 236 -11.70 -13.86 -19.58
N PRO A 237 -12.06 -12.89 -20.45
CA PRO A 237 -13.47 -12.58 -20.70
C PRO A 237 -14.22 -13.73 -21.36
N ASN A 238 -13.55 -14.44 -22.29
CA ASN A 238 -14.16 -15.54 -23.05
C ASN A 238 -14.32 -16.81 -22.21
N MET A 239 -13.39 -17.07 -21.27
CA MET A 239 -13.44 -18.25 -20.39
C MET A 239 -14.73 -18.31 -19.55
N PHE A 240 -15.27 -17.15 -19.17
CA PHE A 240 -16.45 -17.05 -18.31
C PHE A 240 -17.66 -16.41 -19.00
N HIS A 241 -17.63 -16.27 -20.34
CA HIS A 241 -18.68 -15.59 -21.11
C HIS A 241 -20.10 -16.10 -20.82
N ASP A 242 -20.25 -17.42 -20.70
CA ASP A 242 -21.54 -18.07 -20.43
C ASP A 242 -21.78 -18.36 -18.94
N ASN A 243 -20.98 -17.79 -18.03
CA ASN A 243 -21.16 -18.00 -16.59
C ASN A 243 -22.43 -17.31 -16.08
N VAL A 244 -23.34 -18.11 -15.52
CA VAL A 244 -24.62 -17.67 -14.95
C VAL A 244 -24.64 -17.69 -13.42
N ASN A 245 -23.49 -17.94 -12.79
CA ASN A 245 -23.37 -18.03 -11.34
C ASN A 245 -23.61 -16.68 -10.66
N VAL A 246 -24.52 -16.65 -9.68
CA VAL A 246 -24.87 -15.43 -8.93
C VAL A 246 -24.16 -15.34 -7.58
N GLU A 247 -23.46 -16.39 -7.17
CA GLU A 247 -22.85 -16.48 -5.85
C GLU A 247 -21.40 -15.99 -5.86
N SER A 248 -20.90 -15.57 -4.70
CA SER A 248 -19.54 -15.09 -4.50
C SER A 248 -18.90 -15.70 -3.25
N ALA A 249 -17.81 -16.43 -3.45
CA ALA A 249 -16.97 -17.05 -2.44
C ALA A 249 -15.74 -16.18 -2.08
N LEU A 250 -15.93 -14.87 -1.91
CA LEU A 250 -14.82 -13.93 -1.65
C LEU A 250 -13.99 -14.29 -0.41
N GLY A 251 -14.61 -14.68 0.70
CA GLY A 251 -13.84 -15.00 1.91
C GLY A 251 -12.91 -16.22 1.75
N PRO A 252 -13.38 -17.35 1.18
CA PRO A 252 -12.51 -18.43 0.73
C PRO A 252 -11.42 -17.96 -0.24
N ALA A 253 -11.74 -17.09 -1.20
CA ALA A 253 -10.75 -16.55 -2.15
C ALA A 253 -9.67 -15.71 -1.45
N LEU A 254 -10.03 -14.93 -0.43
CA LEU A 254 -9.07 -14.19 0.41
C LEU A 254 -8.15 -15.14 1.16
N LYS A 255 -8.66 -16.27 1.69
CA LYS A 255 -7.83 -17.31 2.32
C LYS A 255 -6.86 -17.94 1.35
N ALA A 256 -7.32 -18.29 0.15
CA ALA A 256 -6.46 -18.81 -0.91
C ALA A 256 -5.34 -17.81 -1.27
N ALA A 257 -5.69 -16.53 -1.48
CA ALA A 257 -4.72 -15.49 -1.75
C ALA A 257 -3.69 -15.33 -0.62
N PHE A 258 -4.15 -15.36 0.64
CA PHE A 258 -3.25 -15.35 1.80
C PHE A 258 -2.26 -16.53 1.77
N MET A 259 -2.74 -17.75 1.49
CA MET A 259 -1.88 -18.93 1.42
C MET A 259 -0.79 -18.78 0.34
N VAL A 260 -1.14 -18.26 -0.83
CA VAL A 260 -0.18 -18.00 -1.93
C VAL A 260 0.82 -16.91 -1.55
N MET A 261 0.35 -15.80 -0.98
CA MET A 261 1.17 -14.59 -0.80
C MET A 261 1.99 -14.58 0.50
N SER A 262 1.62 -15.37 1.51
CA SER A 262 2.16 -15.27 2.88
C SER A 262 3.69 -15.36 2.98
N GLN A 263 4.37 -16.01 2.04
CA GLN A 263 5.84 -16.11 2.05
C GLN A 263 6.52 -14.81 1.63
N ILE A 264 5.93 -14.09 0.67
CA ILE A 264 6.54 -12.93 0.03
C ILE A 264 5.96 -11.62 0.60
N GLY A 265 4.64 -11.57 0.79
CA GLY A 265 3.90 -10.31 0.95
C GLY A 265 3.55 -9.72 -0.40
N GLY A 266 3.17 -8.44 -0.42
CA GLY A 266 2.87 -7.72 -1.66
C GLY A 266 1.50 -7.07 -1.67
N LYS A 267 0.92 -6.91 -2.85
CA LYS A 267 -0.34 -6.21 -3.07
C LYS A 267 -1.38 -7.16 -3.63
N LEU A 268 -2.50 -7.25 -2.93
CA LEU A 268 -3.67 -8.02 -3.30
C LEU A 268 -4.72 -7.06 -3.88
N LEU A 269 -5.09 -7.24 -5.14
CA LEU A 269 -6.15 -6.49 -5.79
C LEU A 269 -7.40 -7.35 -5.87
N VAL A 270 -8.48 -6.89 -5.24
CA VAL A 270 -9.76 -7.61 -5.16
C VAL A 270 -10.76 -6.93 -6.09
N PHE A 271 -11.27 -7.66 -7.07
CA PHE A 271 -12.35 -7.18 -7.95
C PHE A 271 -13.62 -7.92 -7.57
N GLN A 272 -14.58 -7.21 -6.97
CA GLN A 272 -15.81 -7.79 -6.42
C GLN A 272 -17.04 -7.11 -7.02
N SER A 273 -17.91 -7.89 -7.67
CA SER A 273 -19.13 -7.38 -8.32
C SER A 273 -20.37 -7.70 -7.49
N THR A 274 -20.40 -8.87 -6.85
CA THR A 274 -21.57 -9.33 -6.08
C THR A 274 -21.33 -9.22 -4.57
N LEU A 275 -22.38 -9.17 -3.74
CA LEU A 275 -22.19 -9.29 -2.29
C LEU A 275 -21.64 -10.69 -1.96
N PRO A 276 -20.55 -10.82 -1.18
CA PRO A 276 -20.05 -12.12 -0.74
C PRO A 276 -21.15 -12.95 -0.08
N SER A 277 -21.45 -14.12 -0.62
CA SER A 277 -22.64 -14.90 -0.25
C SER A 277 -22.33 -16.32 0.21
N LEU A 278 -21.16 -16.86 -0.15
CA LEU A 278 -20.74 -18.22 0.17
C LEU A 278 -19.43 -18.28 0.98
N GLY A 279 -19.34 -19.33 1.80
CA GLY A 279 -18.16 -19.63 2.62
C GLY A 279 -17.98 -18.72 3.83
N ILE A 280 -16.77 -18.77 4.40
CA ILE A 280 -16.37 -17.89 5.50
C ILE A 280 -16.46 -16.41 5.08
N GLY A 281 -16.85 -15.52 5.98
CA GLY A 281 -16.98 -14.10 5.68
C GLY A 281 -18.16 -13.76 4.77
N ARG A 282 -19.11 -14.68 4.54
CA ARG A 282 -20.36 -14.37 3.85
C ARG A 282 -21.06 -13.18 4.52
N LEU A 283 -21.59 -12.29 3.71
CA LEU A 283 -22.31 -11.10 4.14
C LEU A 283 -23.80 -11.23 3.83
N ARG A 284 -24.61 -10.52 4.60
CA ARG A 284 -26.06 -10.45 4.40
C ARG A 284 -26.44 -9.01 4.10
N LEU A 285 -27.57 -8.85 3.42
CA LEU A 285 -28.16 -7.53 3.24
C LEU A 285 -28.47 -6.93 4.62
N ARG A 286 -27.71 -5.90 4.99
CA ARG A 286 -28.06 -5.05 6.13
C ARG A 286 -29.16 -4.14 5.64
N GLY A 287 -30.38 -4.34 6.12
CA GLY A 287 -31.47 -3.42 5.80
C GLY A 287 -31.07 -1.98 6.12
N ASP A 288 -31.65 -1.02 5.41
CA ASP A 288 -31.49 0.39 5.72
C ASP A 288 -32.37 0.74 6.93
N ASP A 289 -31.79 0.80 8.13
CA ASP A 289 -32.53 1.23 9.32
C ASP A 289 -32.61 2.76 9.33
N VAL A 290 -33.53 3.30 8.55
CA VAL A 290 -33.79 4.74 8.41
C VAL A 290 -34.02 5.41 9.78
N ARG A 291 -34.47 4.65 10.79
CA ARG A 291 -34.67 5.14 12.18
C ARG A 291 -33.35 5.48 12.90
N ALA A 292 -32.22 4.95 12.42
CA ALA A 292 -30.90 5.25 12.99
C ALA A 292 -30.35 6.60 12.52
N TYR A 293 -30.87 7.17 11.42
CA TYR A 293 -30.35 8.41 10.85
C TYR A 293 -30.54 9.59 11.79
N GLY A 294 -29.48 10.39 11.97
CA GLY A 294 -29.50 11.53 12.89
C GLY A 294 -29.56 11.16 14.37
N THR A 295 -29.37 9.87 14.71
CA THR A 295 -29.29 9.38 16.09
C THR A 295 -27.85 9.00 16.45
N ASP A 296 -27.56 8.86 17.74
CA ASP A 296 -26.26 8.35 18.22
C ASP A 296 -25.93 6.95 17.70
N LYS A 297 -26.92 6.21 17.18
CA LYS A 297 -26.74 4.87 16.61
C LYS A 297 -26.36 4.88 15.13
N GLU A 298 -26.41 6.01 14.42
CA GLU A 298 -26.09 6.04 12.98
C GLU A 298 -24.69 5.49 12.67
N HIS A 299 -23.72 5.72 13.57
CA HIS A 299 -22.36 5.23 13.41
C HIS A 299 -22.27 3.70 13.28
N THR A 300 -23.24 2.94 13.83
CA THR A 300 -23.22 1.47 13.76
C THR A 300 -23.44 0.96 12.34
N LEU A 301 -24.08 1.75 11.46
CA LEU A 301 -24.23 1.41 10.04
C LEU A 301 -22.89 1.42 9.28
N ARG A 302 -21.88 2.11 9.83
CA ARG A 302 -20.53 2.24 9.25
C ARG A 302 -19.54 1.22 9.84
N VAL A 303 -20.00 0.34 10.73
CA VAL A 303 -19.17 -0.68 11.37
C VAL A 303 -19.33 -2.01 10.62
N PRO A 304 -18.24 -2.76 10.37
CA PRO A 304 -18.32 -4.13 9.88
C PRO A 304 -19.13 -5.03 10.82
N GLU A 305 -20.08 -5.80 10.30
CA GLU A 305 -20.86 -6.83 11.00
C GLU A 305 -20.02 -8.07 11.24
N ASP A 306 -19.26 -8.51 10.23
CA ASP A 306 -18.42 -9.68 10.35
C ASP A 306 -17.00 -9.31 10.80
N SER A 307 -16.56 -9.91 11.90
CA SER A 307 -15.18 -9.76 12.41
C SER A 307 -14.13 -10.37 11.48
N PHE A 308 -14.51 -11.29 10.59
CA PHE A 308 -13.64 -11.97 9.64
C PHE A 308 -12.77 -10.99 8.86
N TYR A 309 -13.34 -9.95 8.26
CA TYR A 309 -12.58 -9.00 7.44
C TYR A 309 -11.54 -8.23 8.23
N LYS A 310 -11.81 -7.91 9.50
CA LYS A 310 -10.83 -7.26 10.39
C LYS A 310 -9.72 -8.23 10.80
N GLN A 311 -10.07 -9.47 11.11
CA GLN A 311 -9.09 -10.52 11.44
C GLN A 311 -8.19 -10.80 10.25
N MET A 312 -8.78 -10.95 9.07
CA MET A 312 -8.06 -11.16 7.82
C MET A 312 -7.15 -9.99 7.46
N ALA A 313 -7.60 -8.75 7.67
CA ALA A 313 -6.74 -7.58 7.50
C ALA A 313 -5.53 -7.61 8.44
N ALA A 314 -5.73 -8.02 9.71
CA ALA A 314 -4.62 -8.16 10.66
C ALA A 314 -3.63 -9.27 10.25
N GLU A 315 -4.12 -10.38 9.70
CA GLU A 315 -3.27 -11.42 9.12
C GLU A 315 -2.48 -10.89 7.92
N PHE A 316 -3.13 -10.23 6.96
CA PHE A 316 -2.47 -9.62 5.82
C PHE A 316 -1.37 -8.62 6.25
N THR A 317 -1.65 -7.73 7.20
CA THR A 317 -0.65 -6.78 7.72
C THR A 317 0.55 -7.49 8.35
N LYS A 318 0.32 -8.58 9.10
CA LYS A 318 1.41 -9.38 9.71
C LYS A 318 2.37 -9.93 8.65
N TYR A 319 1.83 -10.33 7.50
CA TYR A 319 2.59 -10.90 6.38
C TYR A 319 2.89 -9.89 5.26
N GLN A 320 2.79 -8.59 5.55
CA GLN A 320 3.17 -7.51 4.63
C GLN A 320 2.36 -7.52 3.32
N ILE A 321 1.07 -7.87 3.41
CA ILE A 321 0.12 -7.86 2.29
C ILE A 321 -0.78 -6.63 2.43
N ALA A 322 -0.74 -5.74 1.43
CA ALA A 322 -1.66 -4.61 1.27
C ALA A 322 -2.84 -5.02 0.39
N VAL A 323 -4.06 -4.60 0.72
CA VAL A 323 -5.27 -5.03 -0.02
C VAL A 323 -6.00 -3.82 -0.60
N ASP A 324 -6.16 -3.80 -1.92
CA ASP A 324 -6.99 -2.82 -2.62
C ASP A 324 -8.28 -3.47 -3.08
N ILE A 325 -9.40 -2.78 -2.85
CA ILE A 325 -10.74 -3.26 -3.16
C ILE A 325 -11.34 -2.45 -4.30
N PHE A 326 -11.63 -3.11 -5.41
CA PHE A 326 -12.44 -2.59 -6.51
C PHE A 326 -13.83 -3.22 -6.45
N SER A 327 -14.84 -2.43 -6.09
CA SER A 327 -16.23 -2.89 -5.91
C SER A 327 -17.16 -2.33 -6.98
N PHE A 328 -17.90 -3.19 -7.66
CA PHE A 328 -18.68 -2.87 -8.87
C PHE A 328 -20.20 -3.04 -8.73
N SER A 329 -20.69 -3.21 -7.50
CA SER A 329 -22.07 -3.65 -7.27
C SER A 329 -23.12 -2.61 -7.71
N ASP A 330 -24.19 -3.11 -8.32
CA ASP A 330 -25.44 -2.39 -8.61
C ASP A 330 -26.39 -2.36 -7.40
N LYS A 331 -26.08 -3.15 -6.37
CA LYS A 331 -26.85 -3.33 -5.14
C LYS A 331 -25.98 -3.04 -3.93
N TYR A 332 -26.53 -3.32 -2.75
CA TYR A 332 -25.79 -3.22 -1.50
C TYR A 332 -24.59 -4.20 -1.49
N SER A 333 -23.38 -3.68 -1.33
CA SER A 333 -22.12 -4.43 -1.31
C SER A 333 -21.38 -4.42 0.02
N ASP A 334 -21.94 -3.77 1.04
CA ASP A 334 -21.36 -3.66 2.37
C ASP A 334 -19.88 -3.22 2.39
N ILE A 335 -19.64 -2.06 1.79
CA ILE A 335 -18.31 -1.43 1.74
C ILE A 335 -17.72 -1.23 3.14
N ALA A 336 -18.53 -1.11 4.18
CA ALA A 336 -18.04 -1.02 5.56
C ALA A 336 -17.20 -2.26 5.94
N SER A 337 -17.67 -3.46 5.63
CA SER A 337 -16.91 -4.70 5.85
C SER A 337 -15.70 -4.80 4.94
N LEU A 338 -15.91 -4.72 3.62
CA LEU A 338 -14.86 -4.92 2.63
C LEU A 338 -13.74 -3.90 2.77
N GLY A 339 -14.10 -2.63 3.01
CA GLY A 339 -13.17 -1.53 3.20
C GLY A 339 -12.30 -1.65 4.46
N SER A 340 -12.63 -2.55 5.39
CA SER A 340 -11.74 -2.85 6.52
C SER A 340 -10.42 -3.48 6.07
N LEU A 341 -10.44 -4.29 5.00
CA LEU A 341 -9.23 -4.87 4.42
C LEU A 341 -8.28 -3.76 3.99
N ALA A 342 -8.75 -2.86 3.12
CA ALA A 342 -7.96 -1.71 2.66
C ALA A 342 -7.51 -0.80 3.80
N LYS A 343 -8.43 -0.43 4.70
CA LYS A 343 -8.16 0.49 5.80
C LYS A 343 -7.02 0.04 6.71
N TYR A 344 -6.97 -1.24 7.08
CA TYR A 344 -5.98 -1.74 8.04
C TYR A 344 -4.70 -2.27 7.39
N THR A 345 -4.69 -2.47 6.08
CA THR A 345 -3.51 -2.94 5.33
C THR A 345 -2.81 -1.83 4.54
N GLY A 346 -3.31 -0.59 4.60
CA GLY A 346 -2.73 0.56 3.90
C GLY A 346 -3.13 0.67 2.42
N GLY A 347 -4.18 -0.04 2.02
CA GLY A 347 -4.73 -0.01 0.68
C GLY A 347 -5.84 1.03 0.48
N GLN A 348 -6.58 0.89 -0.63
CA GLN A 348 -7.63 1.80 -1.08
C GLN A 348 -8.91 1.06 -1.48
N VAL A 349 -10.03 1.77 -1.42
CA VAL A 349 -11.33 1.28 -1.89
C VAL A 349 -11.78 2.14 -3.08
N TYR A 350 -11.97 1.49 -4.21
CA TYR A 350 -12.54 2.03 -5.43
C TYR A 350 -13.96 1.47 -5.56
N HIS A 351 -14.96 2.34 -5.53
CA HIS A 351 -16.37 1.93 -5.62
C HIS A 351 -17.04 2.52 -6.86
N TYR A 352 -17.63 1.64 -7.66
CA TYR A 352 -18.38 1.94 -8.87
C TYR A 352 -19.80 1.43 -8.67
N ALA A 353 -20.71 2.33 -8.31
CA ALA A 353 -22.12 2.00 -8.17
C ALA A 353 -22.70 1.69 -9.56
N SER A 354 -23.33 0.52 -9.71
CA SER A 354 -23.96 0.06 -10.95
C SER A 354 -23.01 0.17 -12.15
N PHE A 355 -21.89 -0.52 -12.09
CA PHE A 355 -20.85 -0.44 -13.13
C PHE A 355 -21.40 -0.75 -14.52
N GLN A 356 -20.98 0.06 -15.50
CA GLN A 356 -21.35 -0.06 -16.91
C GLN A 356 -20.14 0.34 -17.73
N THR A 357 -19.69 -0.54 -18.60
CA THR A 357 -18.47 -0.31 -19.41
C THR A 357 -18.49 1.02 -20.19
N PRO A 358 -19.60 1.42 -20.87
CA PRO A 358 -19.63 2.68 -21.62
C PRO A 358 -19.45 3.96 -20.76
N THR A 359 -19.84 3.92 -19.49
CA THR A 359 -19.82 5.09 -18.60
C THR A 359 -18.60 5.10 -17.69
N HIS A 360 -18.21 3.92 -17.21
CA HIS A 360 -17.22 3.77 -16.14
C HIS A 360 -15.91 3.13 -16.61
N GLY A 361 -15.86 2.58 -17.82
CA GLY A 361 -14.70 1.84 -18.33
C GLY A 361 -13.42 2.66 -18.33
N ASP A 362 -13.45 3.90 -18.83
CA ASP A 362 -12.29 4.79 -18.86
C ASP A 362 -11.83 5.19 -17.45
N LYS A 363 -12.77 5.44 -16.54
CA LYS A 363 -12.46 5.74 -15.14
C LYS A 363 -11.76 4.54 -14.48
N LEU A 364 -12.31 3.34 -14.63
CA LEU A 364 -11.72 2.11 -14.09
C LEU A 364 -10.32 1.89 -14.64
N LYS A 365 -10.14 2.03 -15.96
CA LYS A 365 -8.83 1.92 -16.60
C LYS A 365 -7.82 2.87 -15.96
N LEU A 366 -8.15 4.16 -15.85
CA LEU A 366 -7.23 5.17 -15.31
C LEU A 366 -6.90 4.92 -13.82
N GLU A 367 -7.90 4.60 -13.00
CA GLU A 367 -7.72 4.35 -11.57
C GLU A 367 -6.90 3.07 -11.32
N LEU A 368 -7.20 1.98 -12.04
CA LEU A 368 -6.44 0.73 -11.93
C LEU A 368 -5.01 0.87 -12.47
N SER A 369 -4.82 1.54 -13.62
CA SER A 369 -3.47 1.82 -14.14
C SER A 369 -2.66 2.61 -13.11
N ARG A 370 -3.21 3.70 -12.57
CA ARG A 370 -2.53 4.50 -11.54
C ARG A 370 -2.24 3.68 -10.29
N ASP A 371 -3.15 2.82 -9.86
CA ASP A 371 -2.96 2.00 -8.68
C ASP A 371 -1.85 0.94 -8.86
N LEU A 372 -1.71 0.40 -10.07
CA LEU A 372 -0.67 -0.58 -10.43
C LEU A 372 0.71 0.06 -10.63
N THR A 373 0.78 1.27 -11.18
CA THR A 373 2.04 1.88 -11.62
C THR A 373 2.56 3.00 -10.71
N ARG A 374 1.77 3.48 -9.74
CA ARG A 374 2.24 4.50 -8.79
C ARG A 374 3.40 4.00 -7.94
N GLU A 375 4.26 4.93 -7.57
CA GLU A 375 5.30 4.71 -6.57
C GLU A 375 4.68 4.12 -5.29
N THR A 376 5.23 3.00 -4.86
CA THR A 376 4.72 2.22 -3.73
C THR A 376 5.90 1.71 -2.91
N ALA A 377 5.90 2.03 -1.61
CA ALA A 377 6.89 1.52 -0.68
C ALA A 377 6.33 0.30 0.08
N TRP A 378 7.07 -0.79 0.03
CA TRP A 378 6.71 -2.10 0.60
C TRP A 378 7.32 -2.29 1.98
N GLU A 379 6.66 -3.07 2.84
CA GLU A 379 7.12 -3.36 4.23
C GLU A 379 7.38 -2.07 5.05
N SER A 380 6.64 -1.01 4.74
CA SER A 380 6.91 0.33 5.24
C SER A 380 6.47 0.52 6.69
N VAL A 381 7.29 1.21 7.48
CA VAL A 381 6.94 1.65 8.84
C VAL A 381 7.18 3.15 8.97
N MET A 382 6.16 3.89 9.39
CA MET A 382 6.25 5.32 9.65
C MET A 382 6.41 5.60 11.15
N ARG A 383 7.36 6.46 11.50
CA ARG A 383 7.55 6.94 12.88
C ARG A 383 7.83 8.44 12.94
N ILE A 384 6.95 9.19 13.60
CA ILE A 384 7.14 10.60 13.91
C ILE A 384 7.91 10.73 15.24
N ARG A 385 8.92 11.60 15.28
CA ARG A 385 9.69 11.94 16.50
C ARG A 385 9.55 13.44 16.75
N CYS A 386 9.17 13.82 17.97
CA CYS A 386 9.03 15.21 18.40
C CYS A 386 9.77 15.45 19.72
#